data_AF-A0A820CW06-F1
#
_entry.id   AF-A0A820CW06-F1
#
_cell.length_a   1.000
_cell.length_b   1.000
_cell.length_c   1.000
_cell.angle_alpha   90.00
_cell.angle_beta   90.00
_cell.angle_gamma   90.00
#
_symmetry.space_group_name_H-M   'P 1'
#
loop_
_entity.id
_entity.type
_entity.pdbx_description
1 polymer ?
#
loop_
_entity_poly.entity_id
_entity_poly.type
_entity_poly.pdbx_seq_one_letter_code
_entity_poly.pdbx_strand_id
1 'polypeptide(L)'
;MCSDFEPLGKSSLFTILETCKASTRKSLQGINYFAAAAGEAFDGLRKMIEDKVALHDDSARLIENLKRARFYLKSDYKVHIARSSNIADHCCIHALSDPKGRNFSQECDHEHDESCIECSNLTSTLNEIERFIEKTETDKELLDRALIKFRLYRESIEAWKAHLLRSINQDLCRENLLDKLSNDEIYVNLDWAMKFLPVKSREPQSEFFGKRGISWHITVVMKNDASTGNEEDKFDE
;
A
#
# COMPACT_ATOMS: atom_id res chain seq x y z
N MET A 1 -6.15 -5.97 -28.18
CA MET A 1 -5.48 -7.28 -28.10
C MET A 1 -4.49 -7.32 -29.25
N CYS A 2 -3.21 -7.61 -28.99
CA CYS A 2 -2.22 -7.75 -30.05
C CYS A 2 -2.53 -9.06 -30.79
N SER A 3 -2.94 -8.96 -32.06
CA SER A 3 -3.47 -10.08 -32.85
C SER A 3 -2.40 -11.04 -33.39
N ASP A 4 -1.12 -10.70 -33.22
CA ASP A 4 -0.01 -11.37 -33.92
C ASP A 4 0.96 -12.06 -32.94
N PHE A 5 0.49 -12.44 -31.76
CA PHE A 5 1.31 -13.18 -30.80
C PHE A 5 1.35 -14.66 -31.19
N GLU A 6 2.49 -15.10 -31.72
CA GLU A 6 2.80 -16.53 -31.85
C GLU A 6 3.41 -17.07 -30.55
N PRO A 7 2.74 -18.01 -29.85
CA PRO A 7 3.30 -18.61 -28.65
C PRO A 7 4.49 -19.51 -28.99
N LEU A 8 5.41 -19.65 -28.03
CA LEU A 8 6.52 -20.60 -28.15
C LEU A 8 6.00 -22.04 -28.32
N GLY A 9 6.72 -22.82 -29.12
CA GLY A 9 6.45 -24.25 -29.31
C GLY A 9 6.54 -25.03 -27.99
N LYS A 10 5.75 -26.10 -27.89
CA LYS A 10 5.64 -26.94 -26.67
C LYS A 10 7.01 -27.46 -26.20
N SER A 11 7.86 -27.92 -27.12
CA SER A 11 9.23 -28.37 -26.83
C SER A 11 10.08 -27.28 -26.19
N SER A 12 10.05 -26.06 -26.75
CA SER A 12 10.80 -24.91 -26.23
C SER A 12 10.34 -24.52 -24.82
N LEU A 13 9.03 -24.56 -24.55
CA LEU A 13 8.50 -24.31 -23.20
C LEU A 13 8.99 -25.36 -22.19
N PHE A 14 9.01 -26.64 -22.57
CA PHE A 14 9.56 -27.70 -21.71
C PHE A 14 11.06 -27.54 -21.46
N THR A 15 11.85 -27.22 -22.49
CA THR A 15 13.29 -26.97 -22.32
C THR A 15 13.56 -25.78 -21.40
N ILE A 16 12.75 -24.71 -21.47
CA ILE A 16 12.85 -23.57 -20.55
C ILE A 16 12.64 -24.04 -19.11
N LEU A 17 11.59 -24.81 -18.84
CA LEU A 17 11.31 -25.34 -17.50
C LEU A 17 12.41 -26.27 -16.97
N GLU A 18 13.00 -27.11 -17.84
CA GLU A 18 14.12 -27.98 -17.46
C GLU A 18 15.42 -27.22 -17.20
N THR A 19 15.70 -26.18 -17.99
CA THR A 19 16.96 -25.42 -17.90
C THR A 19 16.93 -24.39 -16.77
N CYS A 20 15.78 -23.76 -16.55
CA CYS A 20 15.57 -22.79 -15.47
C CYS A 20 15.23 -23.51 -14.17
N LYS A 21 16.25 -24.06 -13.48
CA LYS A 21 16.08 -24.64 -12.14
C LYS A 21 15.27 -23.70 -11.25
N ALA A 22 14.17 -24.21 -10.68
CA ALA A 22 13.39 -23.49 -9.70
C ALA A 22 14.30 -23.12 -8.52
N SER A 23 14.61 -21.83 -8.38
CA SER A 23 15.39 -21.32 -7.25
C SER A 23 14.44 -20.62 -6.29
N THR A 24 14.43 -21.04 -5.03
CA THR A 24 13.70 -20.34 -3.97
C THR A 24 14.40 -19.01 -3.70
N ARG A 25 13.82 -17.93 -4.21
CA ARG A 25 14.26 -16.57 -3.87
C ARG A 25 13.29 -15.98 -2.86
N LYS A 26 13.81 -15.49 -1.73
CA LYS A 26 13.02 -14.66 -0.83
C LYS A 26 12.68 -13.37 -1.58
N SER A 27 11.39 -13.09 -1.74
CA SER A 27 10.90 -11.85 -2.33
C SER A 27 11.50 -10.68 -1.56
N LEU A 28 12.32 -9.86 -2.23
CA LEU A 28 12.67 -8.54 -1.73
C LEU A 28 11.41 -7.69 -1.92
N GLN A 29 10.83 -7.19 -0.81
CA GLN A 29 9.60 -6.39 -0.84
C GLN A 29 9.65 -5.36 -1.98
N GLY A 30 8.59 -5.33 -2.79
CA GLY A 30 8.40 -4.31 -3.81
C GLY A 30 8.45 -2.92 -3.19
N ILE A 31 9.00 -1.95 -3.93
CA ILE A 31 9.18 -0.59 -3.43
C ILE A 31 7.80 0.09 -3.33
N ASN A 32 7.38 0.44 -2.11
CA ASN A 32 6.09 1.07 -1.84
C ASN A 32 6.21 2.60 -1.84
N TYR A 33 5.93 3.22 -2.99
CA TYR A 33 5.98 4.68 -3.16
C TYR A 33 5.03 5.43 -2.21
N PHE A 34 3.85 4.87 -1.92
CA PHE A 34 2.89 5.53 -1.01
C PHE A 34 3.48 5.64 0.41
N ALA A 35 4.12 4.57 0.89
CA ALA A 35 4.79 4.59 2.19
C ALA A 35 5.99 5.56 2.22
N ALA A 36 6.74 5.67 1.12
CA ALA A 36 7.84 6.62 0.99
C ALA A 36 7.35 8.08 1.00
N ALA A 37 6.38 8.42 0.14
CA ALA A 37 5.79 9.75 0.06
C ALA A 37 5.11 10.17 1.37
N ALA A 38 4.36 9.26 2.01
CA ALA A 38 3.81 9.53 3.34
C ALA A 38 4.91 9.70 4.40
N GLY A 39 6.01 8.96 4.30
CA GLY A 39 7.18 9.13 5.16
C GLY A 39 7.74 10.55 5.08
N GLU A 40 7.99 11.03 3.86
CA GLU A 40 8.42 12.41 3.60
C GLU A 40 7.40 13.44 4.08
N ALA A 41 6.10 13.14 3.94
CA ALA A 41 5.02 14.00 4.42
C ALA A 41 5.00 14.12 5.95
N PHE A 42 5.11 13.02 6.69
CA PHE A 42 5.20 13.06 8.15
C PHE A 42 6.43 13.85 8.63
N ASP A 43 7.58 13.64 7.98
CA ASP A 43 8.81 14.34 8.33
C ASP A 43 8.72 15.83 7.97
N GLY A 44 8.07 16.16 6.85
CA GLY A 44 7.79 17.52 6.40
C GLY A 44 6.84 18.27 7.32
N LEU A 45 5.73 17.65 7.75
CA LEU A 45 4.79 18.24 8.73
C LEU A 45 5.47 18.47 10.07
N ARG A 46 6.26 17.51 10.56
CA ARG A 46 7.06 17.70 11.78
C ARG A 46 7.95 18.94 11.66
N LYS A 47 8.68 19.08 10.54
CA LYS A 47 9.55 20.24 10.31
C LYS A 47 8.78 21.55 10.31
N MET A 48 7.61 21.60 9.67
CA MET A 48 6.76 22.81 9.66
C MET A 48 6.35 23.25 11.07
N ILE A 49 6.14 22.30 11.99
CA ILE A 49 5.82 22.60 13.40
C ILE A 49 7.07 23.06 14.16
N GLU A 50 8.20 22.41 13.94
CA GLU A 50 9.49 22.73 14.59
C GLU A 50 10.00 24.11 14.21
N ASP A 51 9.85 24.51 12.94
CA ASP A 51 10.25 25.83 12.44
C ASP A 51 9.47 26.98 13.13
N LYS A 52 8.37 26.66 13.83
CA LYS A 52 7.49 27.61 14.53
C LYS A 52 7.35 27.30 16.03
N VAL A 53 8.20 26.43 16.59
CA VAL A 53 8.07 25.94 17.98
C VAL A 53 8.06 27.05 19.04
N ALA A 54 8.79 28.14 18.79
CA ALA A 54 8.87 29.27 19.73
C ALA A 54 7.59 30.12 19.78
N LEU A 55 6.64 29.90 18.87
CA LEU A 55 5.44 30.72 18.69
C LEU A 55 4.20 30.09 19.33
N HIS A 56 4.25 28.81 19.73
CA HIS A 56 3.08 28.11 20.26
C HIS A 56 3.46 26.90 21.14
N ASP A 57 2.79 26.76 22.28
CA ASP A 57 3.09 25.73 23.28
C ASP A 57 2.65 24.30 22.84
N ASP A 58 1.69 24.20 21.92
CA ASP A 58 1.17 22.91 21.43
C ASP A 58 2.14 22.10 20.54
N SER A 59 3.28 22.66 20.13
CA SER A 59 4.15 22.01 19.14
C SER A 59 4.62 20.62 19.59
N ALA A 60 4.97 20.44 20.86
CA ALA A 60 5.39 19.14 21.39
C ALA A 60 4.28 18.09 21.30
N ARG A 61 3.05 18.49 21.65
CA ARG A 61 1.85 17.63 21.58
C ARG A 61 1.54 17.23 20.14
N LEU A 62 1.58 18.18 19.21
CA LEU A 62 1.31 17.90 17.78
C LEU A 62 2.34 16.97 17.16
N ILE A 63 3.62 17.16 17.49
CA ILE A 63 4.71 16.27 17.02
C ILE A 63 4.50 14.84 17.55
N GLU A 64 4.12 14.70 18.82
CA GLU A 64 3.86 13.39 19.40
C GLU A 64 2.63 12.71 18.77
N ASN A 65 1.55 13.46 18.56
CA ASN A 65 0.37 12.98 17.85
C ASN A 65 0.71 12.53 16.41
N LEU A 66 1.57 13.26 15.69
CA LEU A 66 2.04 12.85 14.36
C LEU A 66 2.81 11.53 14.40
N LYS A 67 3.68 11.34 15.40
CA LYS A 67 4.42 10.07 15.56
C LYS A 67 3.47 8.91 15.83
N ARG A 68 2.50 9.10 16.73
CA ARG A 68 1.47 8.11 17.04
C ARG A 68 0.66 7.75 15.80
N ALA A 69 0.20 8.76 15.05
CA ALA A 69 -0.55 8.54 13.81
C ALA A 69 0.28 7.80 12.74
N ARG A 70 1.57 8.12 12.61
CA ARG A 70 2.49 7.40 11.71
C ARG A 70 2.64 5.94 12.15
N PHE A 71 2.80 5.68 13.45
CA PHE A 71 2.93 4.32 13.97
C PHE A 71 1.66 3.51 13.76
N TYR A 72 0.50 4.10 14.06
CA TYR A 72 -0.82 3.50 13.84
C TYR A 72 -1.00 3.03 12.39
N LEU A 73 -0.71 3.89 11.40
CA LEU A 73 -0.80 3.50 9.99
C LEU A 73 0.20 2.39 9.60
N LYS A 74 1.40 2.35 10.20
CA LYS A 74 2.39 1.29 9.92
C LYS A 74 1.96 -0.08 10.45
N SER A 75 1.27 -0.08 11.59
CA SER A 75 0.95 -1.25 12.41
C SER A 75 -0.55 -1.51 12.45
N ASP A 76 -1.22 -1.03 13.49
CA ASP A 76 -2.57 -1.44 13.90
C ASP A 76 -3.64 -1.20 12.84
N TYR A 77 -3.52 -0.14 12.04
CA TYR A 77 -4.50 0.16 11.00
C TYR A 77 -4.73 -1.04 10.05
N LYS A 78 -3.68 -1.79 9.72
CA LYS A 78 -3.77 -2.95 8.83
C LYS A 78 -4.57 -4.10 9.43
N VAL A 79 -4.47 -4.32 10.75
CA VAL A 79 -5.17 -5.40 11.43
C VAL A 79 -6.61 -5.03 11.79
N HIS A 80 -6.92 -3.74 11.82
CA HIS A 80 -8.29 -3.26 12.00
C HIS A 80 -9.14 -3.37 10.72
N ILE A 81 -8.51 -3.40 9.54
CA ILE A 81 -9.24 -3.48 8.28
C ILE A 81 -9.93 -4.84 8.14
N ALA A 82 -11.23 -4.81 7.86
CA ALA A 82 -12.05 -5.99 7.65
C ALA A 82 -13.13 -5.75 6.59
N ARG A 83 -13.76 -6.82 6.09
CA ARG A 83 -14.91 -6.72 5.17
C ARG A 83 -16.20 -6.30 5.87
N SER A 84 -16.32 -6.60 7.16
CA SER A 84 -17.52 -6.40 7.98
C SER A 84 -17.18 -5.69 9.28
N SER A 85 -16.76 -4.44 9.20
CA SER A 85 -16.40 -3.63 10.36
C SER A 85 -17.47 -2.56 10.58
N ASN A 86 -17.93 -2.39 11.82
CA ASN A 86 -18.86 -1.31 12.18
C ASN A 86 -18.20 0.08 12.16
N ILE A 87 -16.90 0.16 11.87
CA ILE A 87 -16.17 1.42 11.69
C ILE A 87 -15.95 1.64 10.19
N ALA A 88 -16.51 2.74 9.65
CA ALA A 88 -16.45 3.09 8.22
C ALA A 88 -15.03 3.10 7.64
N ASP A 89 -14.06 3.63 8.39
CA ASP A 89 -12.65 3.70 7.99
C ASP A 89 -11.95 2.33 7.90
N HIS A 90 -12.50 1.32 8.55
CA HIS A 90 -11.94 -0.03 8.64
C HIS A 90 -12.67 -1.02 7.72
N CYS A 91 -13.91 -0.72 7.35
CA CYS A 91 -14.67 -1.54 6.42
C CYS A 91 -14.17 -1.34 4.99
N CYS A 92 -13.46 -2.32 4.43
CA CYS A 92 -12.91 -2.19 3.08
C CYS A 92 -13.99 -2.20 2.00
N ILE A 93 -15.16 -2.79 2.25
CA ILE A 93 -16.30 -2.72 1.32
C ILE A 93 -16.82 -1.29 1.26
N HIS A 94 -17.11 -0.70 2.42
CA HIS A 94 -17.62 0.66 2.51
C HIS A 94 -16.61 1.70 2.01
N ALA A 95 -15.40 1.71 2.56
CA ALA A 95 -14.41 2.75 2.29
C ALA A 95 -13.78 2.70 0.89
N LEU A 96 -13.92 1.58 0.15
CA LEU A 96 -13.49 1.48 -1.26
C LEU A 96 -14.65 1.61 -2.26
N SER A 97 -15.90 1.70 -1.79
CA SER A 97 -17.05 1.81 -2.69
C SER A 97 -17.15 3.21 -3.31
N ASP A 98 -17.27 3.27 -4.65
CA ASP A 98 -17.48 4.51 -5.38
C ASP A 98 -18.97 4.92 -5.32
N PRO A 99 -19.33 6.04 -4.67
CA PRO A 99 -20.73 6.47 -4.58
C PRO A 99 -21.34 6.85 -5.94
N LYS A 100 -20.52 7.11 -6.96
CA LYS A 100 -20.97 7.52 -8.31
C LYS A 100 -20.93 6.37 -9.33
N GLY A 101 -20.14 5.33 -9.07
CA GLY A 101 -19.93 4.22 -9.98
C GLY A 101 -20.63 2.95 -9.51
N ARG A 102 -21.82 2.64 -10.05
CA ARG A 102 -22.56 1.39 -9.69
C ARG A 102 -21.73 0.11 -9.84
N ASN A 103 -20.84 0.05 -10.83
CA ASN A 103 -19.98 -1.11 -11.07
C ASN A 103 -18.74 -1.17 -10.16
N PHE A 104 -18.47 -0.08 -9.43
CA PHE A 104 -17.34 0.06 -8.50
C PHE A 104 -17.83 0.34 -7.08
N SER A 105 -19.09 0.03 -6.80
CA SER A 105 -19.75 0.21 -5.51
C SER A 105 -20.27 -1.12 -5.03
N GLN A 106 -20.18 -1.35 -3.73
CA GLN A 106 -20.74 -2.51 -3.07
C GLN A 106 -21.44 -2.09 -1.78
N GLU A 107 -22.66 -2.57 -1.59
CA GLU A 107 -23.41 -2.32 -0.36
C GLU A 107 -22.94 -3.26 0.77
N CYS A 108 -22.98 -2.74 1.99
CA CYS A 108 -22.71 -3.49 3.20
C CYS A 108 -24.04 -4.01 3.79
N ASP A 109 -23.98 -5.18 4.41
CA ASP A 109 -25.08 -5.82 5.16
C ASP A 109 -25.03 -5.52 6.67
N HIS A 110 -24.16 -4.61 7.08
CA HIS A 110 -23.92 -4.18 8.46
C HIS A 110 -23.89 -2.64 8.55
N GLU A 111 -23.99 -2.11 9.76
CA GLU A 111 -23.99 -0.67 10.03
C GLU A 111 -22.57 -0.13 10.20
N HIS A 112 -22.43 1.20 10.19
CA HIS A 112 -21.14 1.90 10.40
C HIS A 112 -21.28 2.97 11.49
N ASP A 113 -21.76 2.56 12.66
CA ASP A 113 -22.12 3.43 13.79
C ASP A 113 -21.00 3.59 14.83
N GLU A 114 -19.93 2.81 14.73
CA GLU A 114 -18.76 2.91 15.60
C GLU A 114 -17.68 3.84 15.04
N SER A 115 -16.80 4.34 15.92
CA SER A 115 -15.68 5.20 15.54
C SER A 115 -14.36 4.70 16.11
N CYS A 116 -13.29 4.82 15.32
CA CYS A 116 -11.94 4.48 15.77
C CYS A 116 -11.22 5.74 16.27
N ILE A 117 -10.82 5.71 17.56
CA ILE A 117 -10.09 6.80 18.20
C ILE A 117 -8.81 7.17 17.43
N GLU A 118 -8.02 6.19 16.96
CA GLU A 118 -6.78 6.47 16.24
C GLU A 118 -7.02 7.09 14.85
N CYS A 119 -8.07 6.64 14.14
CA CYS A 119 -8.46 7.28 12.88
C CYS A 119 -8.92 8.72 13.10
N SER A 120 -9.72 8.97 14.15
CA SER A 120 -10.15 10.31 14.54
C SER A 120 -8.97 11.19 14.97
N ASN A 121 -8.01 10.63 15.69
CA ASN A 121 -6.79 11.33 16.13
C ASN A 121 -5.93 11.76 14.95
N LEU A 122 -5.75 10.90 13.93
CA LEU A 122 -5.05 11.27 12.70
C LEU A 122 -5.73 12.48 12.04
N THR A 123 -7.04 12.42 11.83
CA THR A 123 -7.81 13.51 11.20
C THR A 123 -7.76 14.79 12.03
N SER A 124 -7.96 14.70 13.35
CA SER A 124 -7.89 15.87 14.25
C SER A 124 -6.51 16.51 14.21
N THR A 125 -5.45 15.70 14.30
CA THR A 125 -4.07 16.19 14.30
C THR A 125 -3.74 16.94 13.01
N LEU A 126 -4.15 16.43 11.86
CA LEU A 126 -3.95 17.12 10.58
C LEU A 126 -4.69 18.47 10.54
N ASN A 127 -5.95 18.51 11.00
CA ASN A 127 -6.72 19.75 11.08
C ASN A 127 -6.14 20.75 12.10
N GLU A 128 -5.57 20.27 13.21
CA GLU A 128 -4.88 21.11 14.19
C GLU A 128 -3.59 21.70 13.64
N ILE A 129 -2.84 20.93 12.82
CA ILE A 129 -1.64 21.44 12.15
C ILE A 129 -1.99 22.52 11.12
N GLU A 130 -3.07 22.33 10.35
CA GLU A 130 -3.55 23.35 9.42
C GLU A 130 -3.81 24.68 10.15
N ARG A 131 -4.59 24.64 11.24
CA ARG A 131 -4.87 25.81 12.09
C ARG A 131 -3.62 26.39 12.75
N PHE A 132 -2.67 25.54 13.13
CA PHE A 132 -1.39 25.97 13.67
C PHE A 132 -0.60 26.79 12.63
N ILE A 133 -0.56 26.34 11.37
CA ILE A 133 0.11 27.06 10.28
C ILE A 133 -0.57 28.42 10.05
N GLU A 134 -1.90 28.45 9.98
CA GLU A 134 -2.68 29.68 9.83
C GLU A 134 -2.44 30.70 10.95
N LYS A 135 -2.27 30.21 12.18
CA LYS A 135 -2.02 31.07 13.35
C LYS A 135 -0.58 31.58 13.45
N THR A 136 0.39 30.81 12.98
CA THR A 136 1.83 31.08 13.20
C THR A 136 2.50 31.80 12.04
N GLU A 137 1.86 31.88 10.87
CA GLU A 137 2.37 32.60 9.71
C GLU A 137 1.53 33.86 9.44
N THR A 138 2.14 35.02 9.68
CA THR A 138 1.50 36.32 9.50
C THR A 138 1.69 36.87 8.09
N ASP A 139 2.74 36.45 7.40
CA ASP A 139 2.98 36.86 6.01
C ASP A 139 2.09 36.04 5.06
N LYS A 140 1.29 36.74 4.26
CA LYS A 140 0.29 36.09 3.40
C LYS A 140 0.93 35.18 2.33
N GLU A 141 2.04 35.58 1.73
CA GLU A 141 2.68 34.78 0.68
C GLU A 141 3.39 33.56 1.25
N LEU A 142 3.97 33.66 2.45
CA LEU A 142 4.53 32.53 3.17
C LEU A 142 3.43 31.58 3.65
N LEU A 143 2.30 32.12 4.12
CA LEU A 143 1.15 31.33 4.54
C LEU A 143 0.59 30.51 3.39
N ASP A 144 0.32 31.13 2.24
CA ASP A 144 -0.20 30.43 1.05
C ASP A 144 0.75 29.30 0.61
N ARG A 145 2.07 29.55 0.59
CA ARG A 145 3.07 28.52 0.28
C ARG A 145 3.09 27.39 1.30
N ALA A 146 2.99 27.71 2.60
CA ALA A 146 2.94 26.72 3.67
C ALA A 146 1.69 25.84 3.56
N LEU A 147 0.52 26.43 3.29
CA LEU A 147 -0.74 25.70 3.14
C LEU A 147 -0.76 24.81 1.90
N ILE A 148 -0.21 25.25 0.76
CA ILE A 148 -0.05 24.39 -0.42
C ILE A 148 0.80 23.17 -0.08
N LYS A 149 1.93 23.39 0.60
CA LYS A 149 2.83 22.31 1.01
C LYS A 149 2.18 21.36 2.02
N PHE A 150 1.46 21.91 3.00
CA PHE A 150 0.67 21.13 3.96
C PHE A 150 -0.36 20.23 3.27
N ARG A 151 -1.11 20.77 2.29
CA ARG A 151 -2.10 20.01 1.52
C ARG A 151 -1.47 18.82 0.79
N LEU A 152 -0.34 19.01 0.13
CA LEU A 152 0.41 17.93 -0.52
C LEU A 152 0.84 16.83 0.47
N TYR A 153 1.26 17.22 1.67
CA TYR A 153 1.61 16.26 2.72
C TYR A 153 0.39 15.51 3.26
N ARG A 154 -0.71 16.22 3.50
CA ARG A 154 -1.99 15.63 3.91
C ARG A 154 -2.48 14.60 2.88
N GLU A 155 -2.51 14.98 1.60
CA GLU A 155 -2.89 14.09 0.49
C GLU A 155 -2.00 12.84 0.43
N SER A 156 -0.70 12.98 0.66
CA SER A 156 0.24 11.85 0.66
C SER A 156 -0.05 10.86 1.80
N ILE A 157 -0.40 11.36 2.99
CA ILE A 157 -0.76 10.52 4.16
C ILE A 157 -2.11 9.83 3.92
N GLU A 158 -3.11 10.55 3.42
CA GLU A 158 -4.43 10.01 3.10
C GLU A 158 -4.33 8.97 1.96
N ALA A 159 -3.53 9.22 0.94
CA ALA A 159 -3.25 8.27 -0.14
C ALA A 159 -2.58 6.99 0.37
N TRP A 160 -1.69 7.11 1.38
CA TRP A 160 -1.09 5.94 2.00
C TRP A 160 -2.08 5.15 2.85
N LYS A 161 -2.93 5.80 3.65
CA LYS A 161 -4.04 5.13 4.37
C LYS A 161 -4.95 4.37 3.38
N ALA A 162 -5.33 5.00 2.27
CA ALA A 162 -6.15 4.37 1.24
C ALA A 162 -5.40 3.22 0.52
N HIS A 163 -4.09 3.34 0.31
CA HIS A 163 -3.26 2.27 -0.25
C HIS A 163 -3.23 1.04 0.67
N LEU A 164 -3.08 1.23 1.99
CA LEU A 164 -3.13 0.14 2.96
C LEU A 164 -4.47 -0.60 2.91
N LEU A 165 -5.58 0.15 2.85
CA LEU A 165 -6.92 -0.42 2.71
C LEU A 165 -7.07 -1.27 1.43
N ARG A 166 -6.59 -0.75 0.29
CA ARG A 166 -6.60 -1.48 -0.99
C ARG A 166 -5.75 -2.74 -0.93
N SER A 167 -4.55 -2.67 -0.34
CA SER A 167 -3.66 -3.82 -0.21
C SER A 167 -4.30 -4.94 0.61
N ILE A 168 -4.91 -4.64 1.76
CA ILE A 168 -5.61 -5.64 2.56
C ILE A 168 -6.80 -6.23 1.80
N ASN A 169 -7.62 -5.41 1.13
CA ASN A 169 -8.74 -5.93 0.32
C ASN A 169 -8.27 -6.84 -0.83
N GLN A 170 -7.15 -6.50 -1.48
CA GLN A 170 -6.54 -7.32 -2.52
C GLN A 170 -6.01 -8.65 -1.96
N ASP A 171 -5.35 -8.62 -0.81
CA ASP A 171 -4.85 -9.83 -0.14
C ASP A 171 -6.00 -10.73 0.30
N LEU A 172 -7.07 -10.18 0.89
CA LEU A 172 -8.27 -10.95 1.22
C LEU A 172 -8.90 -11.61 -0.01
N CYS A 173 -8.97 -10.90 -1.14
CA CYS A 173 -9.47 -11.47 -2.39
C CYS A 173 -8.58 -12.61 -2.89
N ARG A 174 -7.26 -12.43 -2.81
CA ARG A 174 -6.26 -13.44 -3.18
C ARG A 174 -6.38 -14.69 -2.31
N GLU A 175 -6.44 -14.54 -1.00
CA GLU A 175 -6.62 -15.64 -0.05
C GLU A 175 -7.91 -16.41 -0.31
N ASN A 176 -9.04 -15.70 -0.43
CA ASN A 176 -10.33 -16.33 -0.76
C ASN A 176 -10.34 -17.11 -2.08
N LEU A 177 -9.54 -16.68 -3.07
CA LEU A 177 -9.40 -17.38 -4.33
C LEU A 177 -8.53 -18.63 -4.19
N LEU A 178 -7.41 -18.52 -3.45
CA LEU A 178 -6.52 -19.65 -3.20
C LEU A 178 -7.21 -20.74 -2.37
N ASP A 179 -8.01 -20.37 -1.36
CA ASP A 179 -8.78 -21.32 -0.54
C ASP A 179 -9.81 -22.12 -1.34
N LYS A 180 -10.29 -21.57 -2.46
CA LYS A 180 -11.29 -22.20 -3.34
C LYS A 180 -10.67 -22.97 -4.50
N LEU A 181 -9.35 -22.94 -4.65
CA LEU A 181 -8.64 -23.58 -5.76
C LEU A 181 -8.68 -25.11 -5.60
N SER A 182 -9.15 -25.82 -6.63
CA SER A 182 -9.15 -27.29 -6.62
C SER A 182 -7.76 -27.87 -6.86
N ASN A 183 -7.61 -29.20 -6.70
CA ASN A 183 -6.33 -29.90 -6.87
C ASN A 183 -5.81 -29.91 -8.33
N ASP A 184 -6.70 -29.73 -9.30
CA ASP A 184 -6.42 -29.66 -10.73
C ASP A 184 -6.35 -28.21 -11.27
N GLU A 185 -6.62 -27.23 -10.42
CA GLU A 185 -6.52 -25.81 -10.76
C GLU A 185 -5.18 -25.21 -10.30
N ILE A 186 -4.78 -24.15 -11.00
CA ILE A 186 -3.61 -23.32 -10.64
C ILE A 186 -4.01 -21.85 -10.68
N TYR A 187 -3.50 -21.06 -9.75
CA TYR A 187 -3.62 -19.62 -9.79
C TYR A 187 -2.37 -19.02 -10.42
N VAL A 188 -2.56 -18.19 -11.45
CA VAL A 188 -1.46 -17.54 -12.16
C VAL A 188 -1.60 -16.03 -12.00
N ASN A 189 -0.64 -15.42 -11.30
CA ASN A 189 -0.52 -13.97 -11.19
C ASN A 189 0.55 -13.49 -12.18
N LEU A 190 0.16 -12.55 -13.05
CA LEU A 190 1.01 -11.96 -14.06
C LEU A 190 1.21 -10.48 -13.71
N ASP A 191 2.47 -10.06 -13.55
CA ASP A 191 2.81 -8.68 -13.29
C ASP A 191 4.05 -8.25 -14.08
N TRP A 192 4.16 -6.95 -14.33
CA TRP A 192 5.34 -6.38 -14.95
C TRP A 192 6.32 -5.95 -13.86
N ALA A 193 7.54 -6.49 -13.91
CA ALA A 193 8.60 -6.02 -13.02
C ALA A 193 9.05 -4.60 -13.40
N MET A 194 9.79 -3.97 -12.49
CA MET A 194 10.57 -2.77 -12.83
C MET A 194 11.44 -3.05 -14.06
N LYS A 195 11.47 -2.10 -15.00
CA LYS A 195 12.25 -2.22 -16.24
C LYS A 195 13.73 -2.45 -15.92
N PHE A 196 14.35 -3.37 -16.63
CA PHE A 196 15.80 -3.49 -16.59
C PHE A 196 16.42 -2.33 -17.38
N LEU A 197 17.23 -1.53 -16.69
CA LEU A 197 18.05 -0.48 -17.30
C LEU A 197 19.51 -0.99 -17.39
N PRO A 198 20.08 -1.13 -18.60
CA PRO A 198 21.46 -1.59 -18.79
C PRO A 198 22.52 -0.67 -18.16
N VAL A 199 22.17 0.58 -17.84
CA VAL A 199 23.08 1.59 -17.30
C VAL A 199 22.84 1.77 -15.81
N LYS A 200 23.91 1.61 -15.01
CA LYS A 200 23.92 1.74 -13.55
C LYS A 200 24.01 3.21 -13.10
N SER A 201 22.98 4.02 -13.32
CA SER A 201 22.81 5.24 -12.52
C SER A 201 21.68 5.02 -11.53
N ARG A 202 21.96 5.16 -10.24
CA ARG A 202 20.92 5.17 -9.20
C ARG A 202 20.16 6.49 -9.34
N GLU A 203 18.93 6.40 -9.79
CA GLU A 203 18.02 7.54 -9.91
C GLU A 203 16.83 7.36 -8.96
N PRO A 204 16.24 8.46 -8.47
CA PRO A 204 15.04 8.40 -7.67
C PRO A 204 13.88 7.80 -8.49
N GLN A 205 13.04 7.07 -7.79
CA GLN A 205 12.03 6.20 -8.38
C GLN A 205 10.95 6.96 -9.18
N SER A 206 10.64 8.19 -8.78
CA SER A 206 9.75 9.10 -9.50
C SER A 206 10.26 9.44 -10.91
N GLU A 207 11.58 9.51 -11.09
CA GLU A 207 12.22 9.80 -12.38
C GLU A 207 12.33 8.56 -13.27
N PHE A 208 12.04 7.36 -12.74
CA PHE A 208 12.10 6.10 -13.46
C PHE A 208 10.89 5.88 -14.38
N PHE A 209 9.75 6.50 -14.07
CA PHE A 209 8.51 6.35 -14.84
C PHE A 209 8.70 6.85 -16.28
N GLY A 210 8.40 5.99 -17.26
CA GLY A 210 8.48 6.35 -18.69
C GLY A 210 9.87 6.16 -19.35
N LYS A 211 10.92 5.75 -18.62
CA LYS A 211 12.23 5.49 -19.24
C LYS A 211 12.19 4.31 -20.22
N ARG A 212 12.99 4.42 -21.29
CA ARG A 212 13.25 3.32 -22.23
C ARG A 212 14.11 2.28 -21.52
N GLY A 213 13.64 1.04 -21.49
CA GLY A 213 14.30 -0.07 -20.81
C GLY A 213 13.66 -1.38 -21.25
N ILE A 214 14.27 -2.51 -20.86
CA ILE A 214 13.75 -3.83 -21.17
C ILE A 214 12.69 -4.17 -20.13
N SER A 215 11.44 -4.30 -20.54
CA SER A 215 10.36 -4.74 -19.66
C SER A 215 10.56 -6.20 -19.28
N TRP A 216 10.48 -6.51 -17.99
CA TRP A 216 10.48 -7.87 -17.49
C TRP A 216 9.06 -8.24 -17.11
N HIS A 217 8.64 -9.43 -17.52
CA HIS A 217 7.37 -9.99 -17.11
C HIS A 217 7.62 -11.04 -16.03
N ILE A 218 6.88 -10.94 -14.93
CA ILE A 218 6.94 -11.89 -13.82
C ILE A 218 5.63 -12.69 -13.85
N THR A 219 5.79 -14.01 -13.76
CA THR A 219 4.68 -14.93 -13.63
C THR A 219 4.87 -15.72 -12.34
N VAL A 220 3.93 -15.57 -11.42
CA VAL A 220 3.86 -16.36 -10.19
C VAL A 220 2.74 -17.37 -10.35
N VAL A 221 3.10 -18.65 -10.26
CA VAL A 221 2.15 -19.76 -10.30
C VAL A 221 2.02 -20.31 -8.88
N MET A 222 0.80 -20.41 -8.39
CA MET A 222 0.46 -20.98 -7.09
C MET A 222 -0.49 -22.16 -7.29
N LYS A 223 -0.30 -23.21 -6.50
CA LYS A 223 -1.13 -24.41 -6.47
C LYS A 223 -1.35 -24.81 -5.01
N ASN A 224 -2.52 -25.33 -4.68
CA ASN A 224 -2.75 -25.95 -3.39
C ASN A 224 -2.00 -27.29 -3.32
N ASP A 225 -1.13 -27.42 -2.33
CA ASP A 225 -0.49 -28.71 -2.05
C ASP A 225 -1.55 -29.66 -1.49
N ALA A 226 -1.81 -30.74 -2.23
CA ALA A 226 -2.66 -31.82 -1.77
C ALA A 226 -1.95 -32.57 -0.62
N SER A 227 -2.22 -32.16 0.62
CA SER A 227 -1.97 -32.88 1.89
C SER A 227 -0.63 -33.59 2.07
N THR A 228 0.23 -33.07 2.94
CA THR A 228 0.98 -33.93 3.87
C THR A 228 0.13 -34.11 5.13
N GLY A 229 -0.76 -35.10 5.12
CA GLY A 229 -1.22 -35.68 6.37
C GLY A 229 -0.02 -36.33 7.05
N ASN A 230 0.29 -35.89 8.28
CA ASN A 230 1.18 -36.51 9.26
C ASN A 230 1.99 -37.72 8.76
N GLU A 231 3.12 -37.48 8.10
CA GLU A 231 4.26 -38.38 8.25
C GLU A 231 5.11 -37.76 9.36
N GLU A 232 4.94 -38.32 10.57
CA GLU A 232 5.92 -38.16 11.63
C GLU A 232 7.29 -38.55 11.07
N ASP A 233 8.20 -37.59 10.99
CA ASP A 233 9.63 -37.84 10.79
C ASP A 233 10.13 -38.76 11.91
N LYS A 234 10.03 -40.07 11.70
CA LYS A 234 10.85 -41.06 12.39
C LYS A 234 12.26 -40.93 11.82
N PHE A 235 13.07 -40.13 12.49
CA PHE A 235 14.51 -40.32 12.46
C PHE A 235 14.82 -41.55 13.33
N ASP A 236 14.99 -42.71 12.68
CA ASP A 236 15.68 -43.85 13.25
C ASP A 236 17.21 -43.63 13.12
N GLU A 237 17.87 -43.70 14.29
CA GLU A 237 19.30 -43.86 14.64
C GLU A 237 20.42 -43.16 13.83
#